data_AF-A0A7C7HG98-F1
#
_entry.id   AF-A0A7C7HG98-F1
#
_cell.length_a   1.000
_cell.length_b   1.000
_cell.length_c   1.000
_cell.angle_alpha   90.00
_cell.angle_beta   90.00
_cell.angle_gamma   90.00
#
_symmetry.space_group_name_H-M   'P 1'
#
loop_
_entity.id
_entity.type
_entity.pdbx_description
1 polymer ?
#
loop_
_entity_poly.entity_id
_entity_poly.type
_entity_poly.pdbx_seq_one_letter_code
_entity_poly.pdbx_strand_id
1 'polypeptide(L)'
;MDWLDDTTVENGCLKLFPGSHKSAIIHNGEANDGRGFGYRLQPDAVDKSKAVTAEVSTGSGVFFHDLTLHASHPNRIGEDRWVWIPTYCDAQTEDLSYS
;
A
#
# COMPACT_ATOMS: atom_id res chain seq x y z
N MET A 1 -1.44 -7.95 -5.75
CA MET A 1 -0.62 -8.29 -4.57
C MET A 1 -1.10 -9.63 -4.08
N ASP A 2 -0.22 -10.62 -4.04
CA ASP A 2 -0.56 -12.00 -3.68
C ASP A 2 0.24 -12.39 -2.44
N TRP A 3 -0.45 -12.80 -1.37
CA TRP A 3 0.20 -13.11 -0.10
C TRP A 3 0.68 -14.55 -0.08
N LEU A 4 1.95 -14.75 0.31
CA LEU A 4 2.55 -16.08 0.45
C LEU A 4 2.42 -16.65 1.86
N ASP A 5 1.86 -15.85 2.78
CA ASP A 5 1.55 -16.17 4.16
C ASP A 5 0.16 -15.61 4.51
N ASP A 6 -0.45 -16.08 5.59
CA ASP A 6 -1.67 -15.46 6.12
C ASP A 6 -1.36 -14.03 6.55
N THR A 7 -2.31 -13.11 6.38
CA THR A 7 -2.08 -11.70 6.72
C THR A 7 -3.16 -11.20 7.68
N THR A 8 -2.72 -10.72 8.83
CA THR A 8 -3.54 -10.19 9.92
C THR A 8 -3.09 -8.78 10.27
N VAL A 9 -3.86 -8.07 11.10
CA VAL A 9 -3.46 -6.74 11.62
C VAL A 9 -2.09 -6.81 12.33
N GLU A 10 -1.82 -7.89 13.06
CA GLU A 10 -0.64 -8.08 13.89
C GLU A 10 0.62 -8.35 13.06
N ASN A 11 0.51 -9.06 11.93
CA ASN A 11 1.65 -9.35 11.05
C ASN A 11 1.77 -8.39 9.85
N GLY A 12 0.94 -7.35 9.83
CA GLY A 12 1.13 -6.19 8.97
C GLY A 12 0.28 -6.16 7.71
N CYS A 13 -0.95 -6.69 7.73
CA CYS A 13 -1.85 -6.72 6.57
C CYS A 13 -2.11 -5.36 5.93
N LEU A 14 -2.67 -5.39 4.72
CA LEU A 14 -2.85 -4.18 3.91
C LEU A 14 -4.01 -3.34 4.42
N LYS A 15 -3.83 -2.03 4.38
CA LYS A 15 -4.87 -1.01 4.49
C LYS A 15 -5.04 -0.35 3.13
N LEU A 16 -6.27 -0.18 2.72
CA LEU A 16 -6.66 0.46 1.46
C LEU A 16 -7.63 1.60 1.74
N PHE A 17 -7.56 2.67 0.95
CA PHE A 17 -8.56 3.73 0.97
C PHE A 17 -9.46 3.61 -0.27
N PRO A 18 -10.68 3.06 -0.15
CA PRO A 18 -11.58 2.89 -1.28
C PRO A 18 -11.86 4.23 -1.98
N GLY A 19 -11.81 4.23 -3.31
CA GLY A 19 -12.08 5.41 -4.14
C GLY A 19 -10.96 6.46 -4.20
N SER A 20 -9.90 6.32 -3.40
CA SER A 20 -8.80 7.31 -3.36
C SER A 20 -8.05 7.46 -4.69
N HIS A 21 -8.02 6.43 -5.53
CA HIS A 21 -7.43 6.48 -6.88
C HIS A 21 -8.04 7.53 -7.81
N LYS A 22 -9.22 8.08 -7.47
CA LYS A 22 -9.90 9.12 -8.24
C LYS A 22 -9.36 10.53 -7.93
N SER A 23 -8.39 10.66 -7.03
CA SER A 23 -7.84 11.95 -6.62
C SER A 23 -6.34 11.82 -6.41
N ALA A 24 -5.57 12.74 -6.99
CA ALA A 24 -4.13 12.79 -6.74
C ALA A 24 -3.86 13.40 -5.36
N ILE A 25 -3.07 12.70 -4.54
CA ILE A 25 -2.56 13.24 -3.27
C ILE A 25 -1.03 13.26 -3.32
N ILE A 26 -0.45 14.38 -2.93
CA ILE A 26 0.99 14.61 -2.96
C ILE A 26 1.65 13.90 -1.75
N HIS A 27 2.73 13.18 -2.02
CA HIS A 27 3.54 12.48 -1.01
C HIS A 27 4.76 13.33 -0.61
N ASN A 28 4.54 14.49 0.00
CA ASN A 28 5.60 15.41 0.44
C ASN A 28 5.84 15.40 1.96
N GLY A 29 5.25 14.45 2.67
CA GLY A 29 5.53 14.23 4.09
C GLY A 29 6.87 13.51 4.25
N GLU A 30 7.92 14.26 4.59
CA GLU A 30 9.23 13.67 4.87
C GLU A 30 9.20 12.84 6.16
N ALA A 31 9.74 11.63 6.08
CA ALA A 31 9.84 10.69 7.19
C ALA A 31 11.27 10.19 7.34
N ASN A 32 12.00 10.76 8.30
CA ASN A 32 13.38 10.42 8.63
C ASN A 32 13.48 9.50 9.87
N ASP A 33 12.56 8.53 9.97
CA ASP A 33 12.42 7.64 11.14
C ASP A 33 13.11 6.26 10.95
N GLY A 34 13.79 6.06 9.81
CA GLY A 34 14.45 4.80 9.46
C GLY A 34 13.49 3.66 9.14
N ARG A 35 12.21 3.94 8.90
CA ARG A 35 11.19 2.94 8.56
C ARG A 35 10.68 3.19 7.14
N GLY A 36 10.33 2.13 6.40
CA GLY A 36 9.65 2.25 5.10
C GLY A 36 10.26 3.28 4.13
N PHE A 37 9.39 4.00 3.42
CA PHE A 37 9.78 5.04 2.46
C PHE A 37 9.94 6.41 3.15
N GLY A 38 10.91 7.20 2.67
CA GLY A 38 11.24 8.52 3.19
C GLY A 38 10.26 9.63 2.81
N TYR A 39 9.43 9.42 1.78
CA TYR A 39 8.35 10.33 1.38
C TYR A 39 7.01 9.63 1.55
N ARG A 40 6.11 10.24 2.34
CA ARG A 40 4.80 9.70 2.72
C ARG A 40 3.74 10.78 2.58
N LEU A 41 2.48 10.41 2.81
CA LEU A 41 1.42 11.41 3.02
C LEU A 41 1.67 12.18 4.32
N GLN A 42 1.30 13.46 4.33
CA GLN A 42 1.23 14.22 5.58
C GLN A 42 0.26 13.54 6.56
N PRO A 43 0.51 13.57 7.89
CA PRO A 43 -0.27 12.82 8.87
C PRO A 43 -1.79 13.10 8.85
N ASP A 44 -2.19 14.29 8.41
CA ASP A 44 -3.54 14.84 8.32
C ASP A 44 -4.09 14.91 6.89
N ALA A 45 -3.33 14.46 5.88
CA ALA A 45 -3.75 14.50 4.48
C ALA A 45 -4.98 13.61 4.18
N VAL A 46 -5.24 12.62 5.03
CA VAL A 46 -6.36 11.68 4.89
C VAL A 46 -6.99 11.35 6.23
N ASP A 47 -8.32 11.19 6.22
CA ASP A 47 -9.06 10.61 7.33
C ASP A 47 -8.81 9.10 7.40
N LYS A 48 -7.91 8.69 8.30
CA LYS A 48 -7.48 7.30 8.48
C LYS A 48 -8.61 6.35 8.85
N SER A 49 -9.75 6.85 9.36
CA SER A 49 -10.92 6.02 9.67
C SER A 49 -11.60 5.44 8.41
N LYS A 50 -11.33 6.03 7.24
CA LYS A 50 -11.84 5.57 5.94
C LYS A 50 -11.06 4.40 5.35
N ALA A 51 -9.95 4.02 5.98
CA ALA A 51 -9.17 2.87 5.53
C ALA A 51 -9.90 1.56 5.84
N VAL A 52 -9.94 0.66 4.85
CA VAL A 52 -10.38 -0.72 5.01
C VAL A 52 -9.15 -1.60 5.23
N THR A 53 -9.23 -2.50 6.20
CA THR A 53 -8.19 -3.49 6.47
C THR A 53 -8.48 -4.77 5.68
N ALA A 54 -7.49 -5.28 4.97
CA ALA A 54 -7.58 -6.50 4.17
C ALA A 54 -6.77 -7.62 4.84
N GLU A 55 -7.41 -8.33 5.77
CA GLU A 55 -6.93 -9.62 6.27
C GLU A 55 -7.33 -10.71 5.27
N VAL A 56 -6.35 -11.45 4.77
CA VAL A 56 -6.56 -12.49 3.76
C VAL A 56 -5.73 -13.73 4.09
N SER A 57 -6.20 -14.89 3.64
CA SER A 57 -5.45 -16.13 3.78
C SER A 57 -4.32 -16.20 2.76
N THR A 58 -3.32 -17.02 3.05
CA THR A 58 -2.25 -17.43 2.14
C THR A 58 -2.82 -17.81 0.77
N GLY A 59 -2.15 -17.37 -0.30
CA GLY A 59 -2.57 -17.59 -1.68
C GLY A 59 -3.66 -16.65 -2.18
N SER A 60 -4.22 -15.79 -1.32
CA SER A 60 -5.17 -14.76 -1.76
C SER A 60 -4.46 -13.62 -2.48
N GLY A 61 -5.16 -13.03 -3.44
CA GLY A 61 -4.72 -11.86 -4.20
C GLY A 61 -5.66 -10.67 -4.01
N VAL A 62 -5.10 -9.46 -3.97
CA VAL A 62 -5.84 -8.20 -4.02
C VAL A 62 -5.35 -7.37 -5.21
N PHE A 63 -6.31 -6.90 -6.00
CA PHE A 63 -6.09 -6.00 -7.14
C PHE A 63 -6.64 -4.61 -6.80
N PHE A 64 -5.82 -3.60 -7.04
CA PHE A 64 -6.21 -2.20 -6.89
C PHE A 64 -5.44 -1.32 -7.87
N HIS A 65 -5.99 -0.15 -8.18
CA HIS A 65 -5.37 0.82 -9.08
C HIS A 65 -4.11 1.43 -8.43
N ASP A 66 -3.05 1.71 -9.18
CA ASP A 66 -1.76 2.16 -8.63
C ASP A 66 -1.85 3.46 -7.80
N LEU A 67 -2.76 4.37 -8.19
CA LEU A 67 -3.09 5.58 -7.41
C LEU A 67 -3.93 5.34 -6.14
N THR A 68 -4.35 4.10 -5.85
CA THR A 68 -5.10 3.82 -4.62
C THR A 68 -4.15 3.97 -3.44
N LEU A 69 -4.48 4.86 -2.52
CA LEU A 69 -3.72 5.03 -1.30
C LEU A 69 -3.80 3.75 -0.48
N HIS A 70 -2.63 3.27 -0.08
CA HIS A 70 -2.50 2.04 0.67
C HIS A 70 -1.30 2.11 1.61
N ALA A 71 -1.33 1.30 2.65
CA ALA A 71 -0.24 1.16 3.61
C ALA A 71 -0.33 -0.20 4.30
N SER A 72 0.74 -0.71 4.88
CA SER A 72 0.67 -1.88 5.75
C SER A 72 0.35 -1.47 7.19
N HIS A 73 -0.25 -2.38 7.95
CA HIS A 73 -0.09 -2.36 9.40
C HIS A 73 1.39 -2.65 9.77
N PRO A 74 1.85 -2.20 10.95
CA PRO A 74 3.17 -2.59 11.43
C PRO A 74 3.18 -4.09 11.74
N ASN A 75 4.20 -4.80 11.29
CA ASN A 75 4.43 -6.18 11.72
C ASN A 75 4.95 -6.16 13.17
N ARG A 76 4.16 -6.72 14.09
CA ARG A 76 4.44 -6.82 15.53
C ARG A 76 4.80 -8.24 15.96
N ILE A 77 4.60 -9.23 15.09
CA ILE A 77 4.97 -10.62 15.36
C ILE A 77 6.48 -10.79 15.25
N GLY A 78 7.13 -10.02 14.38
CA GLY A 78 8.60 -10.00 14.25
C GLY A 78 9.17 -11.07 13.33
N GLU A 79 8.32 -11.94 12.77
CA GLU A 79 8.67 -12.89 11.72
C GLU A 79 8.50 -12.25 10.34
N ASP A 80 9.29 -12.69 9.36
CA ASP A 80 9.13 -12.24 7.98
C ASP A 80 7.75 -12.64 7.43
N ARG A 81 7.17 -11.78 6.60
CA ARG A 81 5.91 -12.05 5.90
C ARG A 81 6.02 -11.60 4.45
N TRP A 82 5.84 -12.54 3.55
CA TRP A 82 6.14 -12.39 2.14
C TRP A 82 4.88 -12.07 1.32
N VAL A 83 5.05 -11.16 0.37
CA VAL A 83 4.02 -10.79 -0.59
C VAL A 83 4.66 -10.65 -1.97
N TRP A 84 3.99 -11.17 -2.98
CA TRP A 84 4.35 -10.96 -4.37
C TRP A 84 3.56 -9.79 -4.95
N ILE A 85 4.26 -8.82 -5.53
CA ILE A 85 3.66 -7.56 -6.01
C ILE A 85 3.96 -7.42 -7.51
N PRO A 86 3.15 -8.04 -8.39
CA PRO A 86 3.17 -7.72 -9.80
C PRO A 86 2.42 -6.40 -10.05
N THR A 87 2.99 -5.52 -10.85
CA THR A 87 2.38 -4.29 -11.35
C THR A 87 2.13 -4.40 -12.85
N TYR A 88 1.01 -3.86 -13.31
CA TYR A 88 0.61 -3.92 -14.71
C TYR A 88 0.27 -2.50 -15.19
N CYS A 89 0.72 -2.16 -16.38
CA CYS A 89 0.31 -0.96 -17.11
C CYS A 89 -0.26 -1.38 -18.47
N ASP A 90 -1.02 -0.48 -19.10
CA ASP A 90 -1.44 -0.69 -20.49
C ASP A 90 -0.21 -0.62 -21.39
N ALA A 91 0.03 -1.68 -22.16
CA ALA A 91 1.16 -1.79 -23.08
C ALA A 91 1.16 -0.74 -24.20
N GLN A 92 0.04 -0.06 -24.43
CA GLN A 92 -0.07 1.03 -25.41
C GLN A 92 0.18 2.42 -24.81
N THR A 93 0.27 2.53 -23.48
CA THR A 93 0.56 3.81 -22.83
C THR A 93 2.06 4.09 -22.93
N GLU A 94 2.42 5.24 -23.50
CA GLU A 94 3.81 5.72 -23.47
C GLU A 94 4.16 6.20 -22.06
N ASP A 95 5.27 5.70 -21.52
CA ASP A 95 5.80 6.20 -20.26
C ASP A 95 6.23 7.66 -20.43
N LEU A 96 5.78 8.52 -19.52
CA LEU A 96 6.32 9.86 -19.42
C LEU A 96 7.80 9.75 -19.05
N SER A 97 8.66 10.52 -19.73
CA SER A 97 10.07 10.59 -19.36
C SER A 97 10.17 11.06 -17.91
N TYR A 98 10.86 10.30 -17.07
CA TYR A 98 11.20 10.74 -15.73
C TYR A 98 12.01 12.04 -15.83
N SER A 99 11.46 13.13 -15.26
CA SER A 99 12.11 14.44 -15.13
C SER A 99 13.01 14.49 -13.91
#